data_AF-A0A353N2Y8-F1
#
_entry.id   AF-A0A353N2Y8-F1
#
_cell.length_a   1.000
_cell.length_b   1.000
_cell.length_c   1.000
_cell.angle_alpha   90.00
_cell.angle_beta   90.00
_cell.angle_gamma   90.00
#
_symmetry.space_group_name_H-M   'P 1'
#
loop_
_entity.id
_entity.type
_entity.pdbx_description
1 polymer ?
#
loop_
_entity_poly.entity_id
_entity_poly.type
_entity_poly.pdbx_seq_one_letter_code
_entity_poly.pdbx_strand_id
1 'polypeptide(L)'
;MMLAIVLYSKEMPDFRNLPRPALLSLVHLALFPTLASYGLISFALKYIPGTAASITSMSEIIFAGVMAWAFLGEVPSPDQVRGGLLIATAVLLLLMEGRISRSGTQGDKKGGPLQRGPRDPDRSFLEKVL
;
A
#
# COMPACT_ATOMS: atom_id res chain seq x y z
N MET A 1 -1.56 -20.45 -11.00
CA MET A 1 -1.51 -20.06 -12.44
C MET A 1 -0.08 -19.81 -12.94
N MET A 2 0.78 -19.10 -12.21
CA MET A 2 2.16 -18.84 -12.64
C MET A 2 3.00 -20.12 -12.89
N LEU A 3 2.83 -21.16 -12.05
CA LEU A 3 3.47 -22.47 -12.24
C LEU A 3 3.04 -23.17 -13.55
N ALA A 4 1.77 -23.01 -13.95
CA ALA A 4 1.23 -23.65 -15.14
C ALA A 4 1.76 -23.01 -16.44
N ILE A 5 1.97 -21.69 -16.43
CA ILE A 5 2.55 -20.95 -17.56
C ILE A 5 4.01 -21.35 -17.77
N VAL A 6 4.79 -21.46 -16.70
CA VAL A 6 6.21 -21.84 -16.76
C VAL A 6 6.40 -23.28 -17.23
N LEU A 7 5.51 -24.20 -16.87
CA LEU A 7 5.56 -25.58 -17.33
C LEU A 7 5.06 -25.77 -18.77
N TYR A 8 4.17 -24.89 -19.25
CA TYR A 8 3.66 -24.89 -20.63
C TYR A 8 4.69 -24.31 -21.62
N SER A 9 5.44 -23.28 -21.21
CA SER A 9 6.61 -22.81 -21.94
C SER A 9 7.76 -23.80 -21.76
N LYS A 10 7.82 -24.80 -22.65
CA LYS A 10 8.90 -25.80 -22.74
C LYS A 10 10.25 -25.21 -23.22
N GLU A 11 10.53 -23.97 -22.84
CA GLU A 11 11.78 -23.26 -22.98
C GLU A 11 12.19 -22.85 -21.57
N MET A 12 13.06 -23.64 -20.93
CA MET A 12 13.71 -23.11 -19.73
C MET A 12 14.51 -21.88 -20.19
N PRO A 13 14.31 -20.69 -19.59
CA PRO A 13 15.21 -19.58 -19.81
C PRO A 13 16.60 -20.11 -19.47
N ASP A 14 17.53 -20.12 -20.42
CA ASP A 14 18.88 -20.61 -20.17
C ASP A 14 19.60 -19.61 -19.26
N PHE A 15 19.35 -19.72 -17.95
CA PHE A 15 19.94 -18.87 -16.91
C PHE A 15 21.47 -18.94 -16.91
N ARG A 16 22.05 -19.97 -17.56
CA ARG A 16 23.50 -20.16 -17.68
C ARG A 16 24.13 -19.33 -18.80
N ASN A 17 23.36 -18.89 -19.80
CA ASN A 17 23.81 -18.04 -20.90
C ASN A 17 23.17 -16.65 -20.90
N LEU A 18 22.80 -16.13 -19.72
CA LEU A 18 22.30 -14.76 -19.63
C LEU A 18 23.43 -13.76 -19.94
N PRO A 19 23.29 -12.92 -20.98
CA PRO A 19 24.28 -11.90 -21.28
C PRO A 19 24.40 -10.95 -20.08
N ARG A 20 25.64 -10.59 -19.70
CA ARG A 20 25.94 -9.67 -18.58
C ARG A 20 25.00 -8.46 -18.44
N PRO A 21 24.59 -7.77 -19.53
CA PRO A 21 23.62 -6.67 -19.42
C PRO A 21 22.23 -7.08 -18.91
N ALA A 22 21.77 -8.31 -19.16
CA ALA A 22 20.50 -8.80 -18.64
C ALA A 22 20.55 -9.02 -17.13
N LEU A 23 21.66 -9.54 -16.60
CA LEU A 23 21.88 -9.68 -15.15
C LEU A 23 21.93 -8.32 -14.45
N LEU A 24 22.62 -7.34 -15.05
CA LEU A 24 22.64 -5.97 -14.55
C LEU A 24 21.25 -5.35 -14.52
N SER A 25 20.46 -5.53 -15.58
CA SER A 25 19.08 -5.02 -15.66
C SER A 25 18.17 -5.67 -14.62
N LEU A 26 18.33 -6.98 -14.41
CA LEU A 26 17.58 -7.73 -13.40
C LEU A 26 17.89 -7.23 -11.99
N VAL A 27 19.18 -7.07 -11.67
CA VAL A 27 19.60 -6.53 -10.36
C VAL A 27 19.11 -5.10 -10.18
N HIS A 28 19.17 -4.27 -11.23
CA HIS A 28 18.69 -2.90 -11.18
C HIS A 28 17.18 -2.84 -10.90
N LEU A 29 16.36 -3.65 -11.57
CA LEU A 29 14.91 -3.72 -11.34
C LEU A 29 14.55 -4.36 -9.99
N ALA A 30 15.33 -5.34 -9.53
CA ALA A 30 15.09 -5.96 -8.23
C ALA A 30 15.42 -5.01 -7.07
N LEU A 31 16.52 -4.26 -7.16
CA LEU A 31 16.94 -3.37 -6.08
C LEU A 31 16.27 -2.01 -6.14
N PHE A 32 16.16 -1.42 -7.33
CA PHE A 32 15.75 -0.03 -7.45
C PHE A 32 14.23 0.14 -7.32
N PRO A 33 13.37 -0.26 -8.27
CA PRO A 33 11.93 -0.09 -8.10
C PRO A 33 11.36 -1.03 -7.05
N THR A 34 11.81 -2.29 -6.95
CA THR A 34 11.17 -3.25 -6.04
C THR A 34 11.54 -2.99 -4.58
N LEU A 35 12.83 -3.08 -4.24
CA LEU A 35 13.25 -2.91 -2.84
C LEU A 35 13.01 -1.48 -2.35
N ALA A 36 13.21 -0.45 -3.18
CA ALA A 36 12.91 0.92 -2.77
C ALA A 36 11.42 1.17 -2.59
N SER A 37 10.54 0.66 -3.47
CA SER A 37 9.09 0.83 -3.33
C SER A 37 8.57 0.15 -2.06
N TYR A 38 8.93 -1.13 -1.84
CA TYR A 38 8.53 -1.84 -0.63
C TYR A 38 9.12 -1.23 0.65
N GLY A 39 10.38 -0.79 0.60
CA GLY A 39 11.03 -0.11 1.72
C GLY A 39 10.32 1.21 2.06
N LEU A 40 9.99 2.01 1.05
CA LEU A 40 9.33 3.30 1.21
C LEU A 40 7.90 3.15 1.74
N ILE A 41 7.13 2.19 1.22
CA ILE A 41 5.77 1.88 1.71
C ILE A 41 5.82 1.38 3.16
N SER A 42 6.73 0.46 3.48
CA SER A 42 6.89 -0.07 4.83
C SER A 42 7.31 1.01 5.83
N PHE A 43 8.14 1.97 5.40
CA PHE A 43 8.51 3.13 6.20
C PHE A 43 7.34 4.12 6.34
N ALA A 44 6.59 4.39 5.26
CA ALA A 44 5.45 5.29 5.27
C ALA A 44 4.35 4.80 6.21
N LEU A 45 4.11 3.49 6.31
CA LEU A 45 3.14 2.90 7.24
C LEU A 45 3.45 3.18 8.72
N LYS A 46 4.71 3.50 9.06
CA LYS A 46 5.11 3.91 10.42
C LYS A 46 4.61 5.32 10.79
N TYR A 47 4.32 6.17 9.80
CA TYR A 47 3.97 7.58 10.00
C TYR A 47 2.60 7.97 9.43
N ILE A 48 2.03 7.15 8.53
CA ILE A 48 0.80 7.46 7.80
C ILE A 48 -0.15 6.26 7.86
N PRO A 49 -1.47 6.46 8.08
CA PRO A 49 -2.46 5.38 8.05
C PRO A 49 -2.40 4.61 6.72
N GLY A 50 -2.62 3.29 6.77
CA GLY A 50 -2.57 2.41 5.58
C GLY A 50 -3.47 2.83 4.41
N THR A 51 -4.58 3.53 4.69
CA THR A 51 -5.44 4.13 3.66
C THR A 51 -4.70 5.13 2.78
N ALA A 52 -3.85 5.98 3.36
CA ALA A 52 -3.08 6.95 2.59
C ALA A 52 -1.98 6.28 1.75
N ALA A 53 -1.34 5.22 2.28
CA ALA A 53 -0.38 4.44 1.50
C ALA A 53 -1.06 3.78 0.27
N SER A 54 -2.25 3.21 0.45
CA SER A 54 -3.04 2.62 -0.64
C SER A 54 -3.44 3.65 -1.71
N ILE A 55 -3.83 4.86 -1.27
CA ILE A 55 -4.14 5.96 -2.18
C ILE A 55 -2.90 6.40 -2.98
N THR A 56 -1.73 6.48 -2.35
CA THR A 56 -0.48 6.80 -3.04
C THR A 56 -0.17 5.77 -4.12
N SER A 57 -0.31 4.47 -3.83
CA SER A 57 -0.12 3.40 -4.83
C SER A 57 -1.14 3.47 -5.97
N MET A 58 -2.40 3.85 -5.70
CA MET A 58 -3.39 4.07 -6.75
C MET A 58 -3.05 5.29 -7.62
N SER A 59 -2.49 6.33 -7.01
CA SER A 59 -2.12 7.58 -7.69
C SER A 59 -0.89 7.41 -8.57
N GLU A 60 -0.02 6.44 -8.27
CA GLU A 60 1.16 6.07 -9.07
C GLU A 60 0.81 5.83 -10.54
N ILE A 61 -0.34 5.19 -10.82
CA ILE A 61 -0.80 4.91 -12.20
C ILE A 61 -0.99 6.21 -13.00
N ILE A 62 -1.53 7.25 -12.36
CA ILE A 62 -1.77 8.55 -12.99
C ILE A 62 -0.43 9.23 -13.26
N PHE A 63 0.46 9.25 -12.27
CA PHE A 63 1.81 9.82 -12.42
C PHE A 63 2.63 9.09 -13.49
N ALA A 64 2.54 7.77 -13.56
CA ALA A 64 3.20 6.96 -14.59
C ALA A 64 2.69 7.34 -15.99
N GLY A 65 1.38 7.51 -16.17
CA GLY A 65 0.81 7.97 -17.44
C GLY A 65 1.28 9.36 -17.85
N VAL A 66 1.30 10.30 -16.90
CA VAL A 66 1.81 11.67 -17.14
C VAL A 66 3.31 11.67 -17.45
N MET A 67 4.10 10.89 -16.72
CA MET A 67 5.53 10.72 -16.95
C MET A 67 5.81 10.08 -18.31
N ALA A 68 5.03 9.08 -18.73
CA ALA A 68 5.17 8.47 -20.05
C ALA A 68 4.93 9.48 -21.18
N TRP A 69 3.87 10.30 -21.05
CA TRP A 69 3.64 11.40 -22.00
C TRP A 69 4.78 12.42 -22.01
N ALA A 70 5.25 12.83 -20.83
CA ALA A 70 6.27 13.88 -20.68
C ALA A 70 7.68 13.44 -21.09
N PHE A 71 8.11 12.21 -20.75
CA PHE A 71 9.46 11.70 -21.03
C PHE A 71 9.58 10.95 -22.35
N LEU A 72 8.54 10.20 -22.73
CA LEU A 72 8.57 9.34 -23.92
C LEU A 72 7.98 10.02 -25.16
N GLY A 73 7.25 11.12 -24.97
CA GLY A 73 6.63 11.88 -26.07
C GLY A 73 5.54 11.11 -26.81
N GLU A 74 5.09 9.97 -26.26
CA GLU A 74 3.99 9.19 -26.82
C GLU A 74 2.70 9.98 -26.67
N VAL A 75 2.17 10.48 -27.79
CA VAL A 75 0.90 11.19 -27.81
C VAL A 75 -0.20 10.18 -27.47
N PRO A 76 -0.89 10.32 -26.32
CA PRO A 76 -1.88 9.35 -25.91
C PRO A 76 -3.03 9.35 -26.92
N SER A 77 -3.42 8.15 -27.35
CA SER A 77 -4.58 7.96 -28.21
C SER A 77 -5.84 8.56 -27.53
N PRO A 78 -6.82 9.09 -28.28
CA PRO A 78 -8.05 9.65 -27.70
C PRO A 78 -8.77 8.71 -26.73
N ASP A 79 -8.71 7.39 -26.97
CA ASP A 79 -9.30 6.38 -26.08
C ASP A 79 -8.48 6.18 -24.80
N GLN A 80 -7.16 6.33 -24.87
CA GLN A 80 -6.26 6.30 -23.71
C GLN A 80 -6.50 7.50 -22.79
N VAL A 81 -6.78 8.67 -23.36
CA VAL A 81 -7.13 9.87 -22.60
C VAL A 81 -8.44 9.68 -21.84
N ARG A 82 -9.45 9.06 -22.47
CA ARG A 82 -10.73 8.73 -21.80
C ARG A 82 -10.52 7.75 -20.65
N GLY A 83 -9.71 6.71 -20.85
CA GLY A 83 -9.34 5.76 -19.80
C GLY A 83 -8.59 6.42 -18.64
N GLY A 84 -7.60 7.27 -18.95
CA GLY A 84 -6.84 8.02 -17.95
C GLY A 84 -7.72 8.97 -17.14
N LEU A 85 -8.65 9.67 -17.79
CA LEU A 85 -9.60 10.57 -17.12
C LEU A 85 -10.55 9.81 -16.20
N LEU A 86 -11.00 8.62 -16.61
CA LEU A 86 -11.86 7.75 -15.80
C LEU A 86 -11.14 7.28 -14.53
N ILE A 87 -9.88 6.84 -14.67
CA ILE A 87 -9.03 6.45 -13.52
C ILE A 87 -8.78 7.65 -12.60
N ALA A 88 -8.42 8.81 -13.15
CA ALA A 88 -8.18 10.02 -12.37
C ALA A 88 -9.42 10.44 -11.57
N THR A 89 -10.61 10.36 -12.18
CA THR A 89 -11.87 10.67 -11.51
C THR A 89 -12.18 9.66 -10.41
N ALA A 90 -11.98 8.36 -10.65
CA ALA A 90 -12.18 7.33 -9.63
C ALA A 90 -11.26 7.51 -8.41
N VAL A 91 -9.97 7.81 -8.65
CA VAL A 91 -9.01 8.09 -7.57
C VAL A 91 -9.39 9.36 -6.81
N LEU A 92 -9.83 10.41 -7.50
CA LEU A 92 -10.29 11.66 -6.87
C LEU A 92 -11.52 11.43 -5.99
N LEU A 93 -12.51 10.67 -6.47
CA LEU A 93 -13.68 10.30 -5.68
C LEU A 93 -13.30 9.48 -4.45
N LEU A 94 -12.37 8.52 -4.59
CA LEU A 94 -11.85 7.72 -3.48
C LEU A 94 -11.11 8.57 -2.45
N LEU A 95 -10.33 9.57 -2.90
CA LEU A 95 -9.66 10.55 -2.06
C LEU A 95 -10.67 11.38 -1.25
N MET A 96 -11.76 11.78 -1.88
CA MET A 96 -12.85 12.53 -1.22
C MET A 96 -13.59 11.65 -0.21
N GLU A 97 -13.90 10.40 -0.56
CA GLU A 97 -14.53 9.43 0.35
C GLU A 97 -13.63 9.08 1.54
N GLY A 98 -12.32 8.92 1.32
CA GLY A 98 -11.34 8.71 2.39
C GLY A 98 -11.26 9.88 3.38
N ARG A 99 -11.66 11.10 2.98
CA ARG A 99 -11.83 12.26 3.87
C ARG A 99 -13.18 12.24 4.58
N ILE A 100 -14.22 11.68 3.97
CA ILE A 100 -15.58 11.57 4.53
C ILE A 100 -15.67 10.42 5.55
N SER A 101 -15.04 9.27 5.29
CA SER A 101 -15.04 8.12 6.21
C SER A 101 -14.24 8.37 7.52
N ARG A 102 -13.36 9.38 7.56
CA ARG A 102 -12.77 9.84 8.84
C ARG A 102 -13.75 10.64 9.71
N SER A 103 -14.89 11.07 9.17
CA SER A 103 -15.96 11.74 9.91
C SER A 103 -16.93 10.77 10.61
N GLY A 104 -16.85 9.46 10.35
CA GLY A 104 -17.85 8.48 10.81
C GLY A 104 -17.44 7.55 11.96
N THR A 105 -16.14 7.37 12.26
CA THR A 105 -15.69 6.31 13.19
C THR A 105 -14.72 6.81 14.28
N GLN A 106 -14.69 8.12 14.52
CA GLN A 106 -14.05 8.73 15.69
C GLN A 106 -15.08 9.31 16.67
N GLY A 107 -16.23 8.63 16.78
CA GLY A 107 -17.32 8.99 17.71
C GLY A 107 -17.52 8.04 18.88
N ASP A 108 -16.96 6.82 18.87
CA ASP A 108 -17.40 5.75 19.80
C ASP A 108 -16.32 5.20 20.75
N LYS A 109 -15.30 6.01 21.09
CA LYS A 109 -14.32 5.66 22.15
C LYS A 109 -14.11 6.77 23.18
N LYS A 110 -15.16 7.54 23.46
CA LYS A 110 -15.21 8.51 24.57
C LYS A 110 -16.50 8.38 25.41
N GLY A 111 -17.12 7.21 25.45
CA GLY A 111 -18.25 6.90 26.33
C GLY A 111 -17.94 5.73 27.24
N GLY A 112 -17.40 5.99 28.42
CA GLY A 112 -17.26 4.97 29.46
C GLY A 112 -16.51 5.48 30.68
N PRO A 113 -17.17 6.12 31.66
CA PRO A 113 -16.57 6.34 32.96
C PRO A 113 -16.52 4.98 33.67
N LEU A 114 -15.42 4.24 33.47
CA LEU A 114 -15.08 3.14 34.38
C LEU A 114 -14.64 3.74 35.70
N GLN A 115 -15.67 4.03 36.48
CA GLN A 115 -15.72 4.20 37.92
C GLN A 115 -14.89 3.08 38.57
N ARG A 116 -13.58 3.30 38.67
CA ARG A 116 -12.72 2.57 39.61
C ARG A 116 -12.84 3.29 40.93
N GLY A 117 -13.89 2.94 41.69
CA GLY A 117 -13.95 3.24 43.11
C GLY A 117 -12.71 2.65 43.81
N PRO A 118 -12.30 3.21 44.97
CA PRO A 118 -11.12 2.72 45.69
C PRO A 118 -11.27 1.21 45.95
N ARG A 119 -10.33 0.40 45.44
CA ARG A 119 -10.18 -0.98 45.90
C ARG A 119 -9.60 -0.91 47.31
N ASP A 120 -10.47 -0.86 48.31
CA ASP A 120 -10.08 -1.15 49.67
C ASP A 120 -9.58 -2.61 49.71
N PRO A 121 -8.34 -2.85 50.16
CA PRO A 121 -7.84 -4.19 50.33
C PRO A 121 -8.62 -4.86 51.46
N ASP A 122 -9.37 -5.87 51.03
CA ASP A 122 -10.15 -6.83 51.77
C ASP A 122 -9.61 -7.13 53.18
N ARG A 123 -10.23 -6.50 54.19
CA ARG A 123 -9.98 -6.71 55.62
C ARG A 123 -10.19 -8.18 56.04
N SER A 124 -10.88 -8.99 55.23
CA SER A 124 -11.05 -10.43 55.47
C SER A 124 -9.75 -11.24 55.32
N PHE A 125 -8.75 -10.69 54.62
CA PHE A 125 -7.43 -11.32 54.50
C PHE A 125 -6.61 -11.15 55.78
N LEU A 126 -6.87 -10.12 56.58
CA LEU A 126 -6.17 -9.87 57.84
C LEU A 126 -6.74 -10.67 59.01
N GLU A 127 -8.04 -11.00 59.00
CA GLU A 127 -8.65 -11.87 60.03
C GLU A 127 -8.28 -13.35 59.89
N LYS A 128 -7.84 -13.79 58.70
CA LYS A 128 -7.45 -15.19 58.48
C LYS A 128 -5.98 -15.49 58.78
N VAL A 129 -5.17 -14.47 59.06
CA VAL A 129 -3.71 -14.58 59.25
C VAL A 129 -3.30 -14.37 60.72
N LEU A 130 -4.22 -13.93 61.59
CA LEU A 130 -4.09 -13.86 63.04
C LEU A 130 -4.83 -15.02 63.70
#